data_AF-A0AAD3NJT4-F1
#
_entry.id   AF-A0AAD3NJT4-F1
#
_cell.length_a   1.000
_cell.length_b   1.000
_cell.length_c   1.000
_cell.angle_alpha   90.00
_cell.angle_beta   90.00
_cell.angle_gamma   90.00
#
_symmetry.space_group_name_H-M   'P 1'
#
loop_
_entity.id
_entity.type
_entity.pdbx_description
1 polymer ?
#
loop_
_entity_poly.entity_id
_entity_poly.type
_entity_poly.pdbx_seq_one_letter_code
_entity_poly.pdbx_strand_id
1 'polypeptide(L)'
;VLTTWRLYFLAPKTPAKVESTFNFLEIRALNSHPEHQVIIDTDKSSYSLRFESREHLNHVVSHINFALSRIFNNSIFAPSICHSDSDLSEGSRKYSPSSETSVETQRACGGFSETYAALCDYNGISCKEEVQWDVDTIYHSQDNREFNLLDFSHLESRDLAVIVASMAYNTWFTKLYCKDLRIGSEVTEQVLHTVSKSSSLEEITLENVGLKSDFPQKMSAALSENPASVIHSLNLAHNSLDNQGVSNLIQQVCRLSKGLRLLNLSKTSLTSKGVVSLSQALCSSDEYSNSLLHLDLSKNPGVLSGEDASNLYLFLSQPNCLVHLDLSGTDCSVDSSSAQINCFHPVSHAAIWGSSEGVLR
;
A
#
# COMPACT_ATOMS: atom_id res chain seq x y z
N VAL A 1 -20.86 13.93 23.88
CA VAL A 1 -19.51 14.52 23.99
C VAL A 1 -18.71 14.15 22.75
N LEU A 2 -18.19 15.14 22.05
CA LEU A 2 -17.30 14.95 20.90
C LEU A 2 -15.85 14.94 21.37
N THR A 3 -15.09 13.96 20.90
CA THR A 3 -13.63 13.91 21.01
C THR A 3 -13.03 13.96 19.61
N THR A 4 -11.70 13.85 19.49
CA THR A 4 -11.03 13.88 18.18
C THR A 4 -11.57 12.83 17.22
N TRP A 5 -11.80 11.60 17.69
CA TRP A 5 -12.16 10.46 16.83
C TRP A 5 -13.47 9.76 17.18
N ARG A 6 -14.13 10.16 18.28
CA ARG A 6 -15.32 9.48 18.81
C ARG A 6 -16.43 10.43 19.24
N LEU A 7 -17.66 9.95 19.11
CA LEU A 7 -18.84 10.50 19.77
C LEU A 7 -19.22 9.60 20.95
N TYR A 8 -19.43 10.22 22.12
CA TYR A 8 -19.89 9.54 23.34
C TYR A 8 -21.28 10.03 23.74
N PHE A 9 -22.16 9.08 24.04
CA PHE A 9 -23.46 9.31 24.65
C PHE A 9 -23.38 8.98 26.14
N LEU A 10 -23.74 9.93 26.99
CA LEU A 10 -23.67 9.78 28.44
C LEU A 10 -25.06 9.93 29.05
N ALA A 11 -25.35 9.07 30.02
CA ALA A 11 -26.55 9.20 30.83
C ALA A 11 -26.48 10.49 31.68
N PRO A 12 -27.56 11.28 31.77
CA PRO A 12 -27.62 12.49 32.58
C PRO A 12 -27.81 12.15 34.08
N LYS A 13 -26.97 11.26 34.62
CA LYS A 13 -26.95 10.83 36.03
C LYS A 13 -25.55 11.08 36.59
N THR A 14 -25.42 11.32 37.89
CA THR A 14 -24.12 11.53 38.54
C THR A 14 -23.75 10.31 39.41
N PRO A 15 -22.58 9.67 39.21
CA PRO A 15 -21.58 9.96 38.19
C PRO A 15 -22.05 9.59 36.78
N ALA A 16 -21.64 10.38 35.78
CA ALA A 16 -21.99 10.18 34.38
C ALA A 16 -21.47 8.82 33.90
N LYS A 17 -22.35 8.02 33.29
CA LYS A 17 -22.00 6.73 32.70
C LYS A 17 -22.11 6.82 31.19
N VAL A 18 -21.14 6.27 30.48
CA VAL A 18 -21.20 6.13 29.03
C VAL A 18 -22.25 5.08 28.69
N GLU A 19 -23.28 5.46 27.94
CA GLU A 19 -24.33 4.55 27.46
C GLU A 19 -23.91 3.89 26.15
N SER A 20 -23.32 4.68 25.24
CA SER A 20 -22.77 4.18 23.99
C SER A 20 -21.73 5.13 23.41
N THR A 21 -20.90 4.62 22.51
CA THR A 21 -19.91 5.39 21.77
C THR A 21 -19.60 4.69 20.46
N PHE A 22 -19.19 5.47 19.45
CA PHE A 22 -18.64 4.95 18.21
C PHE A 22 -17.48 5.84 17.74
N ASN A 23 -16.52 5.23 17.05
CA ASN A 23 -15.46 5.94 16.35
C ASN A 23 -15.96 6.42 14.97
N PHE A 24 -15.50 7.57 14.50
CA PHE A 24 -15.96 8.17 13.26
C PHE A 24 -15.68 7.31 12.02
N LEU A 25 -14.66 6.44 12.06
CA LEU A 25 -14.38 5.46 11.00
C LEU A 25 -15.43 4.33 10.94
N GLU A 26 -16.28 4.17 11.96
CA GLU A 26 -17.42 3.25 11.93
C GLU A 26 -18.61 3.81 11.11
N ILE A 27 -18.59 5.09 10.72
CA ILE A 27 -19.72 5.76 10.04
C ILE A 27 -19.80 5.32 8.57
N ARG A 28 -20.98 4.85 8.17
CA ARG A 28 -21.33 4.46 6.78
C ARG A 28 -22.20 5.49 6.07
N ALA A 29 -23.09 6.15 6.80
CA ALA A 29 -23.87 7.27 6.27
C ALA A 29 -24.09 8.36 7.34
N LEU A 30 -24.15 9.60 6.88
CA LEU A 30 -24.40 10.78 7.71
C LEU A 30 -25.46 11.67 7.03
N ASN A 31 -26.71 11.55 7.47
CA ASN A 31 -27.86 12.16 6.80
C ASN A 31 -28.48 13.26 7.66
N SER A 32 -28.40 14.51 7.19
CA SER A 32 -29.00 15.67 7.89
C SER A 32 -30.41 15.97 7.37
N HIS A 33 -31.34 16.26 8.27
CA HIS A 33 -32.76 16.49 7.98
C HIS A 33 -33.24 17.91 8.37
N PRO A 34 -34.41 18.37 7.87
CA PRO A 34 -34.94 19.72 8.12
C PRO A 34 -35.18 20.08 9.59
N GLU A 35 -35.53 19.12 10.46
CA GLU A 35 -35.87 19.36 11.87
C GLU A 35 -34.66 19.38 12.83
N HIS A 36 -33.52 19.93 12.40
CA HIS A 36 -32.26 19.89 13.15
C HIS A 36 -31.89 18.48 13.63
N GLN A 37 -32.21 17.49 12.81
CA GLN A 37 -31.98 16.08 13.09
C GLN A 37 -30.88 15.54 12.17
N VAL A 38 -30.01 14.70 12.71
CA VAL A 38 -29.02 13.94 11.93
C VAL A 38 -29.16 12.46 12.27
N ILE A 39 -29.13 11.63 11.23
CA ILE A 39 -29.07 10.17 11.34
C ILE A 39 -27.65 9.74 10.99
N ILE A 40 -27.01 9.04 11.92
CA ILE A 40 -25.65 8.54 11.79
C ILE A 40 -25.73 7.02 11.78
N ASP A 41 -25.51 6.41 10.61
CA ASP A 41 -25.49 4.97 10.45
C ASP A 41 -24.05 4.47 10.59
N THR A 42 -23.82 3.56 11.53
CA THR A 42 -22.55 2.86 11.71
C THR A 42 -22.65 1.40 11.29
N ASP A 43 -21.53 0.68 11.26
CA ASP A 43 -21.49 -0.77 11.02
C ASP A 43 -22.40 -1.59 11.94
N LYS A 44 -22.66 -1.09 13.15
CA LYS A 44 -23.33 -1.85 14.22
C LYS A 44 -24.72 -1.30 14.56
N SER A 45 -24.97 -0.03 14.31
CA SER A 45 -26.13 0.68 14.86
C SER A 45 -26.44 1.97 14.11
N SER A 46 -27.68 2.42 14.19
CA SER A 46 -28.10 3.74 13.70
C SER A 46 -28.41 4.66 14.88
N TYR A 47 -27.88 5.88 14.84
CA TYR A 47 -28.09 6.91 15.86
C TYR A 47 -28.89 8.07 15.27
N SER A 48 -30.01 8.41 15.92
CA SER A 48 -30.86 9.52 15.53
C SER A 48 -30.77 10.64 16.56
N LEU A 49 -30.15 11.76 16.19
CA LEU A 49 -29.87 12.88 17.09
C LEU A 49 -30.65 14.11 16.64
N ARG A 50 -31.44 14.69 17.55
CA ARG A 50 -32.15 15.95 17.33
C ARG A 50 -31.53 17.04 18.19
N PHE A 51 -31.23 18.18 17.58
CA PHE A 51 -30.60 19.33 18.22
C PHE A 51 -31.57 20.49 18.39
N GLU A 52 -31.27 21.36 19.36
CA GLU A 52 -32.06 22.57 19.63
C GLU A 52 -31.99 23.59 18.49
N SER A 53 -30.86 23.65 17.79
CA SER A 53 -30.62 24.60 16.70
C SER A 53 -29.89 23.93 15.53
N ARG A 54 -30.06 24.52 14.33
CA ARG A 54 -29.29 24.14 13.14
C ARG A 54 -27.78 24.32 13.36
N GLU A 55 -27.38 25.33 14.11
CA GLU A 55 -25.96 25.61 14.40
C GLU A 55 -25.30 24.47 15.17
N HIS A 56 -25.97 23.92 16.18
CA HIS A 56 -25.47 22.77 16.93
C HIS A 56 -25.33 21.53 16.05
N LEU A 57 -26.32 21.24 15.19
CA LEU A 57 -26.22 20.16 14.22
C LEU A 57 -25.02 20.35 13.29
N ASN A 58 -24.88 21.55 12.72
CA ASN A 58 -23.80 21.88 11.80
C ASN A 58 -22.43 21.73 12.46
N HIS A 59 -22.31 22.10 13.75
CA HIS A 59 -21.07 21.90 14.51
C HIS A 59 -20.72 20.40 14.59
N VAL A 60 -21.66 19.54 14.98
CA VAL A 60 -21.38 18.09 15.08
C VAL A 60 -20.97 17.50 13.75
N VAL A 61 -21.71 17.80 12.67
CA VAL A 61 -21.41 17.31 11.33
C VAL A 61 -20.05 17.82 10.84
N SER A 62 -19.77 19.11 11.03
CA SER A 62 -18.49 19.71 10.62
C SER A 62 -17.31 19.13 11.38
N HIS A 63 -17.47 18.87 12.69
CA HIS A 63 -16.44 18.24 13.51
C HIS A 63 -16.12 16.82 13.04
N ILE A 64 -17.14 16.01 12.75
CA ILE A 64 -16.98 14.65 12.22
C ILE A 64 -16.26 14.70 10.87
N ASN A 65 -16.72 15.55 9.96
CA ASN A 65 -16.11 15.69 8.62
C ASN A 65 -14.67 16.20 8.70
N PHE A 66 -14.39 17.14 9.59
CA PHE A 66 -13.02 17.64 9.82
C PHE A 66 -12.10 16.56 10.39
N ALA A 67 -12.59 15.74 11.33
CA ALA A 67 -11.80 14.63 11.85
C ALA A 67 -11.50 13.60 10.74
N LEU A 68 -12.50 13.20 9.95
CA LEU A 68 -12.31 12.25 8.86
C LEU A 68 -11.39 12.80 7.75
N SER A 69 -11.49 14.08 7.41
CA SER A 69 -10.62 14.70 6.40
C SER A 69 -9.15 14.70 6.82
N ARG A 70 -8.84 14.72 8.13
CA ARG A 70 -7.47 14.58 8.63
C ARG A 70 -6.87 13.19 8.36
N ILE A 71 -7.70 12.15 8.35
CA ILE A 71 -7.28 10.76 8.15
C ILE A 71 -7.13 10.46 6.65
N PHE A 72 -8.12 10.88 5.85
CA PHE A 72 -8.16 10.53 4.43
C PHE A 72 -7.48 11.54 3.51
N ASN A 73 -7.12 12.74 3.99
CA ASN A 73 -6.40 13.78 3.25
C ASN A 73 -6.92 14.04 1.82
N ASN A 74 -8.25 14.11 1.64
CA ASN A 74 -8.95 14.23 0.34
C ASN A 74 -8.66 13.09 -0.66
N SER A 75 -8.27 11.92 -0.18
CA SER A 75 -8.17 10.70 -0.99
C SER A 75 -9.46 10.46 -1.76
N ILE A 76 -9.34 10.08 -3.03
CA ILE A 76 -10.48 9.65 -3.86
C ILE A 76 -11.20 8.42 -3.29
N PHE A 77 -10.53 7.69 -2.38
CA PHE A 77 -11.07 6.54 -1.68
C PHE A 77 -11.68 6.90 -0.32
N ALA A 78 -11.73 8.19 0.04
CA ALA A 78 -12.43 8.64 1.23
C ALA A 78 -13.91 8.27 1.13
N PRO A 79 -14.57 7.90 2.25
CA PRO A 79 -16.01 7.71 2.27
C PRO A 79 -16.74 8.96 1.76
N SER A 80 -17.85 8.79 1.03
CA SER A 80 -18.64 9.90 0.48
C SER A 80 -19.10 10.93 1.51
N ILE A 81 -19.21 10.52 2.78
CA ILE A 81 -19.47 11.40 3.94
C ILE A 81 -18.41 12.50 4.09
N CYS A 82 -17.19 12.27 3.62
CA CYS A 82 -16.08 13.23 3.64
C CYS A 82 -16.15 14.25 2.50
N HIS A 83 -16.96 13.99 1.46
CA HIS A 83 -17.16 14.87 0.32
C HIS A 83 -18.41 15.71 0.54
N SER A 84 -18.27 16.85 1.21
CA SER A 84 -19.32 17.87 1.20
C SER A 84 -19.30 18.62 -0.13
N ASP A 85 -20.40 18.59 -0.88
CA ASP A 85 -20.68 19.39 -2.10
C ASP A 85 -20.67 20.93 -1.87
N SER A 86 -20.18 21.40 -0.73
CA SER A 86 -19.98 22.82 -0.46
C SER A 86 -18.58 23.22 -0.86
N ASP A 87 -18.46 24.02 -1.92
CA ASP A 87 -17.29 24.81 -2.31
C ASP A 87 -16.40 25.13 -1.09
N LEU A 88 -15.21 24.53 -1.06
CA LEU A 88 -14.23 24.63 0.02
C LEU A 88 -13.57 26.02 0.14
N SER A 89 -14.29 27.12 -0.14
CA SER A 89 -13.69 28.45 -0.16
C SER A 89 -13.94 29.31 1.08
N GLU A 90 -15.01 29.15 1.88
CA GLU A 90 -15.25 30.08 3.00
C GLU A 90 -15.82 29.51 4.31
N GLY A 91 -16.52 28.36 4.31
CA GLY A 91 -17.26 27.89 5.50
C GLY A 91 -16.42 27.18 6.56
N SER A 92 -15.42 26.40 6.16
CA SER A 92 -14.66 25.52 7.07
C SER A 92 -13.63 26.26 7.93
N ARG A 93 -13.35 27.54 7.65
CA ARG A 93 -12.38 28.36 8.41
C ARG A 93 -12.90 28.85 9.77
N LYS A 94 -14.21 28.76 10.03
CA LYS A 94 -14.82 29.37 11.23
C LYS A 94 -14.89 28.45 12.46
N TYR A 95 -14.70 27.14 12.29
CA TYR A 95 -14.88 26.18 13.36
C TYR A 95 -13.69 25.23 13.48
N SER A 96 -12.49 25.81 13.57
CA SER A 96 -11.32 25.14 14.13
C SER A 96 -11.48 25.13 15.67
N PRO A 97 -11.48 23.97 16.36
CA PRO A 97 -11.63 23.91 17.82
C PRO A 97 -10.45 24.49 18.62
N SER A 98 -9.43 25.02 17.93
CA SER A 98 -8.27 25.69 18.53
C SER A 98 -7.91 26.86 17.61
N SER A 99 -8.06 28.08 18.10
CA SER A 99 -7.53 29.26 17.41
C SER A 99 -6.01 29.26 17.52
N GLU A 100 -5.32 28.77 16.49
CA GLU A 100 -4.02 29.32 16.11
C GLU A 100 -4.04 29.54 14.61
N THR A 101 -4.01 30.82 14.23
CA THR A 101 -3.44 31.30 12.98
C THR A 101 -2.11 30.58 12.73
N SER A 102 -2.13 29.55 11.90
CA SER A 102 -0.94 29.07 11.21
C SER A 102 -1.38 28.55 9.85
N VAL A 103 -0.72 29.10 8.82
CA VAL A 103 -0.39 28.46 7.54
C VAL A 103 -0.48 26.94 7.68
N GLU A 104 -1.10 26.21 6.75
CA GLU A 104 -1.01 24.74 6.66
C GLU A 104 0.43 24.31 6.94
N THR A 105 0.74 24.02 8.21
CA THR A 105 2.03 23.52 8.63
C THR A 105 2.05 22.15 8.01
N GLN A 106 2.89 22.00 6.99
CA GLN A 106 3.11 20.75 6.28
C GLN A 106 3.18 19.64 7.33
N ARG A 107 2.13 18.83 7.43
CA ARG A 107 2.05 17.82 8.50
C ARG A 107 3.21 16.86 8.28
N ALA A 108 3.95 16.58 9.35
CA ALA A 108 5.07 15.66 9.28
C ALA A 108 4.62 14.35 8.62
N CYS A 109 5.43 13.88 7.68
CA CYS A 109 5.17 12.66 6.91
C CYS A 109 3.74 12.53 6.37
N GLY A 110 3.13 13.63 5.90
CA GLY A 110 1.79 13.61 5.32
C GLY A 110 0.68 13.29 6.32
N GLY A 111 0.88 13.59 7.60
CA GLY A 111 -0.11 13.36 8.66
C GLY A 111 -0.20 11.92 9.14
N PHE A 112 0.82 11.09 8.88
CA PHE A 112 0.85 9.68 9.28
C PHE A 112 0.49 9.47 10.75
N SER A 113 1.09 10.25 11.66
CA SER A 113 0.88 10.12 13.11
C SER A 113 -0.56 10.40 13.55
N GLU A 114 -1.30 11.22 12.81
CA GLU A 114 -2.72 11.48 13.06
C GLU A 114 -3.59 10.28 12.62
N THR A 115 -3.33 9.77 11.41
CA THR A 115 -3.98 8.56 10.88
C THR A 115 -3.72 7.36 11.79
N TYR A 116 -2.47 7.19 12.24
CA TYR A 116 -2.07 6.15 13.17
C TYR A 116 -2.83 6.25 14.50
N ALA A 117 -2.88 7.43 15.12
CA ALA A 117 -3.64 7.63 16.35
C ALA A 117 -5.13 7.33 16.19
N ALA A 118 -5.73 7.75 15.06
CA ALA A 118 -7.14 7.49 14.78
C ALA A 118 -7.42 5.99 14.59
N LEU A 119 -6.54 5.28 13.88
CA LEU A 119 -6.67 3.84 13.68
C LEU A 119 -6.37 3.04 14.95
N CYS A 120 -5.45 3.48 15.80
CA CYS A 120 -5.24 2.90 17.12
C CYS A 120 -6.53 3.00 17.96
N ASP A 121 -7.14 4.17 18.00
CA ASP A 121 -8.40 4.39 18.71
C ASP A 121 -9.54 3.52 18.14
N TYR A 122 -9.69 3.46 16.82
CA TYR A 122 -10.68 2.61 16.15
C TYR A 122 -10.50 1.12 16.49
N ASN A 123 -9.26 0.64 16.46
CA ASN A 123 -8.93 -0.75 16.75
C ASN A 123 -8.87 -1.06 18.26
N GLY A 124 -9.04 -0.06 19.13
CA GLY A 124 -8.97 -0.23 20.59
C GLY A 124 -7.59 -0.67 21.08
N ILE A 125 -6.53 -0.24 20.41
CA ILE A 125 -5.13 -0.46 20.83
C ILE A 125 -4.50 0.84 21.31
N SER A 126 -3.52 0.72 22.20
CA SER A 126 -2.78 1.89 22.69
C SER A 126 -1.85 2.43 21.59
N CYS A 127 -2.00 3.71 21.26
CA CYS A 127 -1.09 4.39 20.35
C CYS A 127 0.32 4.42 20.96
N LYS A 128 1.32 3.97 20.20
CA LYS A 128 2.72 3.95 20.63
C LYS A 128 3.36 5.29 20.34
N GLU A 129 3.72 6.03 21.39
CA GLU A 129 4.36 7.35 21.25
C GLU A 129 5.70 7.26 20.49
N GLU A 130 6.43 6.15 20.62
CA GLU A 130 7.68 5.92 19.88
C GLU A 130 7.47 5.91 18.35
N VAL A 131 6.36 5.35 17.87
CA VAL A 131 6.05 5.33 16.42
C VAL A 131 5.79 6.75 15.92
N GLN A 132 5.01 7.54 16.67
CA GLN A 132 4.73 8.92 16.30
C GLN A 132 6.00 9.76 16.35
N TRP A 133 6.83 9.57 17.38
CA TRP A 133 8.08 10.30 17.54
C TRP A 133 9.07 9.98 16.41
N ASP A 134 9.26 8.71 16.07
CA ASP A 134 10.14 8.29 14.96
C ASP A 134 9.66 8.88 13.64
N VAL A 135 8.36 8.82 13.35
CA VAL A 135 7.80 9.33 12.10
C VAL A 135 7.88 10.86 12.02
N ASP A 136 7.48 11.56 13.07
CA ASP A 136 7.42 13.02 13.08
C ASP A 136 8.79 13.67 13.20
N THR A 137 9.78 12.94 13.75
CA THR A 137 11.13 13.47 14.00
C THR A 137 12.15 12.87 13.04
N ILE A 138 12.36 11.56 13.06
CA ILE A 138 13.43 10.90 12.30
C ILE A 138 13.08 10.86 10.82
N TYR A 139 11.96 10.25 10.46
CA TYR A 139 11.55 10.12 9.06
C TYR A 139 11.34 11.46 8.39
N HIS A 140 10.67 12.39 9.09
CA HIS A 140 10.42 13.72 8.55
C HIS A 140 11.71 14.51 8.34
N SER A 141 12.64 14.50 9.32
CA SER A 141 13.91 15.25 9.19
C SER A 141 14.84 14.70 8.11
N GLN A 142 14.71 13.42 7.78
CA GLN A 142 15.50 12.76 6.74
C GLN A 142 14.83 12.82 5.34
N ASP A 143 13.65 13.46 5.23
CA ASP A 143 12.79 13.38 4.04
C ASP A 143 12.60 11.93 3.55
N ASN A 144 12.54 10.98 4.48
CA ASN A 144 12.51 9.57 4.13
C ASN A 144 11.12 9.18 3.61
N ARG A 145 11.10 8.61 2.40
CA ARG A 145 9.89 8.17 1.68
C ARG A 145 9.66 6.67 1.76
N GLU A 146 10.61 5.93 2.34
CA GLU A 146 10.53 4.49 2.55
C GLU A 146 10.18 4.17 3.99
N PHE A 147 8.99 3.64 4.22
CA PHE A 147 8.56 3.14 5.52
C PHE A 147 9.18 1.76 5.76
N ASN A 148 10.11 1.67 6.71
CA ASN A 148 10.82 0.44 7.03
C ASN A 148 10.18 -0.25 8.25
N LEU A 149 9.52 -1.39 8.03
CA LEU A 149 8.89 -2.15 9.12
C LEU A 149 9.90 -2.70 10.14
N LEU A 150 11.18 -2.79 9.79
CA LEU A 150 12.22 -3.27 10.70
C LEU A 150 12.48 -2.31 11.87
N ASP A 151 12.25 -1.01 11.66
CA ASP A 151 12.38 0.02 12.70
C ASP A 151 11.41 -0.24 13.87
N PHE A 152 10.32 -0.95 13.60
CA PHE A 152 9.28 -1.31 14.57
C PHE A 152 9.18 -2.81 14.83
N SER A 153 10.23 -3.58 14.51
CA SER A 153 10.23 -5.05 14.60
C SER A 153 10.05 -5.62 16.02
N HIS A 154 10.25 -4.80 17.06
CA HIS A 154 9.98 -5.15 18.45
C HIS A 154 8.50 -5.08 18.83
N LEU A 155 7.66 -4.45 18.00
CA LEU A 155 6.22 -4.34 18.24
C LEU A 155 5.48 -5.62 17.89
N GLU A 156 4.30 -5.79 18.50
CA GLU A 156 3.44 -6.93 18.23
C GLU A 156 2.80 -6.83 16.83
N SER A 157 2.38 -7.97 16.28
CA SER A 157 1.78 -8.05 14.93
C SER A 157 0.58 -7.11 14.75
N ARG A 158 -0.21 -6.86 15.81
CA ARG A 158 -1.39 -6.00 15.75
C ARG A 158 -1.00 -4.52 15.66
N ASP A 159 0.07 -4.12 16.36
CA ASP A 159 0.60 -2.76 16.29
C ASP A 159 1.15 -2.50 14.87
N LEU A 160 1.95 -3.44 14.34
CA LEU A 160 2.45 -3.38 12.96
C LEU A 160 1.33 -3.32 11.91
N ALA A 161 0.24 -4.05 12.11
CA ALA A 161 -0.90 -4.01 11.20
C ALA A 161 -1.52 -2.60 11.15
N VAL A 162 -1.70 -1.94 12.29
CA VAL A 162 -2.23 -0.57 12.33
C VAL A 162 -1.24 0.45 11.75
N ILE A 163 0.06 0.25 11.94
CA ILE A 163 1.11 1.05 11.30
C ILE A 163 0.99 0.97 9.77
N VAL A 164 0.94 -0.25 9.21
CA VAL A 164 0.79 -0.45 7.76
C VAL A 164 -0.54 0.12 7.26
N ALA A 165 -1.64 -0.11 7.96
CA ALA A 165 -2.96 0.43 7.59
C ALA A 165 -2.97 1.96 7.51
N SER A 166 -2.13 2.63 8.31
CA SER A 166 -1.99 4.08 8.31
C SER A 166 -1.38 4.62 7.01
N MET A 167 -0.69 3.77 6.23
CA MET A 167 -0.13 4.12 4.92
C MET A 167 -1.17 4.13 3.80
N ALA A 168 -2.32 3.49 3.98
CA ALA A 168 -3.33 3.30 2.92
C ALA A 168 -3.82 4.61 2.27
N TYR A 169 -3.91 5.69 3.06
CA TYR A 169 -4.33 7.01 2.60
C TYR A 169 -3.23 8.07 2.77
N ASN A 170 -2.03 7.64 3.17
CA ASN A 170 -0.89 8.52 3.32
C ASN A 170 -0.33 8.90 1.95
N THR A 171 0.10 10.15 1.81
CA THR A 171 0.63 10.70 0.55
C THR A 171 2.12 11.01 0.62
N TRP A 172 2.77 10.71 1.74
CA TRP A 172 4.18 10.97 1.97
C TRP A 172 5.06 9.77 1.64
N PHE A 173 4.70 8.59 2.15
CA PHE A 173 5.45 7.37 1.95
C PHE A 173 5.15 6.78 0.57
N THR A 174 6.20 6.62 -0.23
CA THR A 174 6.13 6.02 -1.56
C THR A 174 6.70 4.61 -1.58
N LYS A 175 7.35 4.16 -0.51
CA LYS A 175 7.90 2.81 -0.42
C LYS A 175 7.53 2.14 0.90
N LEU A 176 7.24 0.83 0.83
CA LEU A 176 7.11 -0.05 1.98
C LEU A 176 8.23 -1.09 1.92
N TYR A 177 9.03 -1.15 2.98
CA TYR A 177 10.17 -2.04 3.08
C TYR A 177 10.06 -2.98 4.27
N CYS A 178 10.28 -4.27 4.04
CA CYS A 178 10.43 -5.28 5.08
C CYS A 178 11.27 -6.45 4.52
N LYS A 179 12.30 -6.83 5.26
CA LYS A 179 13.20 -7.92 4.89
C LYS A 179 13.57 -8.76 6.10
N ASP A 180 13.54 -10.07 5.95
CA ASP A 180 13.97 -11.03 6.99
C ASP A 180 13.20 -10.90 8.33
N LEU A 181 11.99 -10.32 8.30
CA LEU A 181 11.07 -10.25 9.43
C LEU A 181 9.79 -11.00 9.08
N ARG A 182 9.46 -12.05 9.86
CA ARG A 182 8.24 -12.81 9.63
C ARG A 182 7.01 -12.00 10.03
N ILE A 183 6.23 -11.56 9.05
CA ILE A 183 5.00 -10.81 9.30
C ILE A 183 3.78 -11.73 9.43
N GLY A 184 2.88 -11.42 10.36
CA GLY A 184 1.65 -12.15 10.58
C GLY A 184 0.60 -11.87 9.49
N SER A 185 -0.43 -12.72 9.40
CA SER A 185 -1.49 -12.56 8.40
C SER A 185 -2.23 -11.23 8.53
N GLU A 186 -2.38 -10.69 9.76
CA GLU A 186 -3.01 -9.39 9.97
C GLU A 186 -2.24 -8.27 9.25
N VAL A 187 -0.91 -8.26 9.37
CA VAL A 187 -0.05 -7.30 8.67
C VAL A 187 -0.16 -7.49 7.16
N THR A 188 -0.11 -8.74 6.68
CA THR A 188 -0.28 -9.05 5.24
C THR A 188 -1.60 -8.54 4.68
N GLU A 189 -2.71 -8.68 5.40
CA GLU A 189 -4.01 -8.14 4.97
C GLU A 189 -4.01 -6.61 4.96
N GLN A 190 -3.29 -5.94 5.88
CA GLN A 190 -3.13 -4.48 5.84
C GLN A 190 -2.22 -3.99 4.72
N VAL A 191 -1.21 -4.78 4.31
CA VAL A 191 -0.44 -4.51 3.09
C VAL A 191 -1.37 -4.55 1.87
N LEU A 192 -2.20 -5.58 1.75
CA LEU A 192 -3.17 -5.70 0.64
C LEU A 192 -4.18 -4.55 0.65
N HIS A 193 -4.68 -4.15 1.82
CA HIS A 193 -5.53 -2.98 1.98
C HIS A 193 -4.83 -1.69 1.52
N THR A 194 -3.57 -1.50 1.92
CA THR A 194 -2.76 -0.35 1.51
C THR A 194 -2.59 -0.31 -0.01
N VAL A 195 -2.33 -1.46 -0.64
CA VAL A 195 -2.24 -1.60 -2.10
C VAL A 195 -3.55 -1.23 -2.80
N SER A 196 -4.72 -1.57 -2.22
CA SER A 196 -6.03 -1.27 -2.82
C SER A 196 -6.53 0.16 -2.61
N LYS A 197 -5.80 1.00 -1.86
CA LYS A 197 -6.22 2.38 -1.53
C LYS A 197 -5.16 3.44 -1.78
N SER A 198 -3.88 3.10 -1.71
CA SER A 198 -2.83 4.09 -1.86
C SER A 198 -2.70 4.56 -3.30
N SER A 199 -2.67 5.87 -3.48
CA SER A 199 -2.34 6.53 -4.75
C SER A 199 -0.89 7.02 -4.81
N SER A 200 -0.11 6.81 -3.74
CA SER A 200 1.26 7.32 -3.60
C SER A 200 2.31 6.21 -3.43
N LEU A 201 1.88 4.97 -3.11
CA LEU A 201 2.79 3.84 -2.98
C LEU A 201 3.30 3.42 -4.37
N GLU A 202 4.62 3.47 -4.55
CA GLU A 202 5.34 3.21 -5.79
C GLU A 202 6.13 1.88 -5.72
N GLU A 203 6.70 1.57 -4.55
CA GLU A 203 7.61 0.44 -4.37
C GLU A 203 7.25 -0.41 -3.14
N ILE A 204 7.27 -1.73 -3.31
CA ILE A 204 7.03 -2.68 -2.21
C ILE A 204 8.17 -3.71 -2.19
N THR A 205 8.86 -3.78 -1.06
CA THR A 205 9.83 -4.83 -0.75
C THR A 205 9.34 -5.64 0.45
N LEU A 206 9.04 -6.92 0.20
CA LEU A 206 8.62 -7.90 1.19
C LEU A 206 9.47 -9.17 1.01
N GLU A 207 10.76 -9.06 1.31
CA GLU A 207 11.73 -10.13 1.09
C GLU A 207 11.80 -11.08 2.30
N ASN A 208 11.62 -12.38 2.09
CA ASN A 208 11.73 -13.39 3.14
C ASN A 208 10.84 -13.10 4.38
N VAL A 209 9.67 -12.51 4.18
CA VAL A 209 8.77 -12.11 5.30
C VAL A 209 7.77 -13.19 5.68
N GLY A 210 7.85 -14.38 5.06
CA GLY A 210 6.97 -15.50 5.33
C GLY A 210 5.58 -15.37 4.69
N LEU A 211 5.51 -14.75 3.50
CA LEU A 211 4.25 -14.64 2.75
C LEU A 211 3.67 -16.02 2.45
N LYS A 212 2.34 -16.11 2.50
CA LYS A 212 1.62 -17.30 2.03
C LYS A 212 1.69 -17.37 0.50
N SER A 213 1.61 -18.59 -0.03
CA SER A 213 1.78 -18.83 -1.47
C SER A 213 0.75 -18.09 -2.33
N ASP A 214 -0.48 -17.90 -1.82
CA ASP A 214 -1.60 -17.21 -2.47
C ASP A 214 -1.54 -15.67 -2.41
N PHE A 215 -0.51 -15.10 -1.76
CA PHE A 215 -0.36 -13.65 -1.62
C PHE A 215 -0.38 -12.90 -2.97
N PRO A 216 0.34 -13.35 -4.04
CA PRO A 216 0.35 -12.64 -5.31
C PRO A 216 -1.03 -12.59 -5.96
N GLN A 217 -1.84 -13.65 -5.81
CA GLN A 217 -3.22 -13.66 -6.27
C GLN A 217 -4.06 -12.59 -5.57
N LYS A 218 -3.92 -12.47 -4.24
CA LYS A 218 -4.62 -11.44 -3.47
C LYS A 218 -4.15 -10.04 -3.83
N MET A 219 -2.84 -9.86 -4.04
CA MET A 219 -2.26 -8.57 -4.42
C MET A 219 -2.73 -8.13 -5.82
N SER A 220 -2.85 -9.08 -6.76
CA SER A 220 -3.47 -8.84 -8.07
C SER A 220 -4.91 -8.34 -7.91
N ALA A 221 -5.72 -8.99 -7.07
CA ALA A 221 -7.08 -8.55 -6.78
C ALA A 221 -7.11 -7.14 -6.15
N ALA A 222 -6.26 -6.86 -5.17
CA ALA A 222 -6.15 -5.54 -4.54
C ALA A 222 -5.81 -4.43 -5.55
N LEU A 223 -4.87 -4.69 -6.47
CA LEU A 223 -4.53 -3.76 -7.55
C LEU A 223 -5.66 -3.56 -8.56
N SER A 224 -6.52 -4.57 -8.77
CA SER A 224 -7.69 -4.43 -9.66
C SER A 224 -8.76 -3.48 -9.10
N GLU A 225 -8.81 -3.33 -7.79
CA GLU A 225 -9.67 -2.36 -7.11
C GLU A 225 -9.09 -0.93 -7.12
N ASN A 226 -7.82 -0.77 -7.50
CA ASN A 226 -7.09 0.49 -7.48
C ASN A 226 -6.45 0.82 -8.84
N PRO A 227 -7.24 1.29 -9.82
CA PRO A 227 -6.71 1.68 -11.13
C PRO A 227 -5.80 2.92 -11.08
N ALA A 228 -5.86 3.69 -9.99
CA ALA A 228 -5.00 4.86 -9.76
C ALA A 228 -3.64 4.51 -9.16
N SER A 229 -3.37 3.22 -8.89
CA SER A 229 -2.11 2.76 -8.33
C SER A 229 -0.93 3.16 -9.23
N VAL A 230 0.14 3.62 -8.58
CA VAL A 230 1.39 4.04 -9.21
C VAL A 230 2.53 3.04 -8.95
N ILE A 231 2.20 1.86 -8.40
CA ILE A 231 3.17 0.81 -8.10
C ILE A 231 3.89 0.38 -9.37
N HIS A 232 5.22 0.44 -9.35
CA HIS A 232 6.07 0.03 -10.46
C HIS A 232 7.27 -0.82 -10.03
N SER A 233 7.52 -1.00 -8.73
CA SER A 233 8.64 -1.81 -8.23
C SER A 233 8.17 -2.84 -7.21
N LEU A 234 8.42 -4.12 -7.47
CA LEU A 234 8.03 -5.23 -6.62
C LEU A 234 9.21 -6.14 -6.32
N ASN A 235 9.54 -6.29 -5.05
CA ASN A 235 10.46 -7.30 -4.54
C ASN A 235 9.72 -8.23 -3.58
N LEU A 236 9.46 -9.45 -4.02
CA LEU A 236 8.83 -10.51 -3.24
C LEU A 236 9.77 -11.71 -3.03
N ALA A 237 11.08 -11.48 -3.19
CA ALA A 237 12.09 -12.51 -3.18
C ALA A 237 12.06 -13.34 -1.88
N HIS A 238 12.55 -14.57 -1.96
CA HIS A 238 12.68 -15.48 -0.83
C HIS A 238 11.34 -15.86 -0.14
N ASN A 239 10.19 -15.69 -0.81
CA ASN A 239 8.90 -16.24 -0.38
C ASN A 239 8.46 -17.35 -1.33
N SER A 240 7.95 -18.48 -0.84
CA SER A 240 7.42 -19.52 -1.73
C SER A 240 6.05 -19.11 -2.26
N LEU A 241 5.97 -18.74 -3.54
CA LEU A 241 4.78 -18.18 -4.17
C LEU A 241 4.15 -19.16 -5.16
N ASP A 242 2.83 -19.09 -5.30
CA ASP A 242 2.15 -19.88 -6.32
C ASP A 242 2.31 -19.22 -7.71
N ASN A 243 2.54 -20.05 -8.74
CA ASN A 243 2.90 -19.58 -10.08
C ASN A 243 1.72 -18.87 -10.78
N GLN A 244 0.48 -19.24 -10.47
CA GLN A 244 -0.71 -18.65 -11.07
C GLN A 244 -0.97 -17.25 -10.51
N GLY A 245 -0.84 -17.08 -9.20
CA GLY A 245 -0.92 -15.80 -8.53
C GLY A 245 0.15 -14.84 -9.02
N VAL A 246 1.40 -15.31 -9.18
CA VAL A 246 2.49 -14.48 -9.74
C VAL A 246 2.15 -14.00 -11.15
N SER A 247 1.68 -14.90 -12.03
CA SER A 247 1.21 -14.52 -13.37
C SER A 247 0.14 -13.44 -13.34
N ASN A 248 -0.89 -13.63 -12.51
CA ASN A 248 -2.00 -12.68 -12.39
C ASN A 248 -1.53 -11.33 -11.82
N LEU A 249 -0.58 -11.35 -10.90
CA LEU A 249 0.02 -10.13 -10.35
C LEU A 249 0.76 -9.34 -11.42
N ILE A 250 1.64 -9.98 -12.19
CA ILE A 250 2.42 -9.33 -13.24
C ILE A 250 1.49 -8.74 -14.31
N GLN A 251 0.51 -9.52 -14.78
CA GLN A 251 -0.47 -9.03 -15.74
C GLN A 251 -1.20 -7.77 -15.22
N GLN A 252 -1.54 -7.74 -13.93
CA GLN A 252 -2.22 -6.61 -13.34
C GLN A 252 -1.31 -5.39 -13.17
N VAL A 253 -0.07 -5.59 -12.72
CA VAL A 253 0.91 -4.50 -12.53
C VAL A 253 1.30 -3.88 -13.86
N CYS A 254 1.44 -4.69 -14.91
CA CYS A 254 1.69 -4.18 -16.25
C CYS A 254 0.56 -3.24 -16.70
N ARG A 255 -0.71 -3.50 -16.36
CA ARG A 255 -1.84 -2.61 -16.72
C ARG A 255 -1.86 -1.27 -15.97
N LEU A 256 -0.97 -1.06 -14.99
CA LEU A 256 -0.89 0.20 -14.25
C LEU A 256 -0.21 1.27 -15.09
N SER A 257 -0.58 2.53 -14.84
CA SER A 257 -0.15 3.70 -15.62
C SER A 257 1.37 3.93 -15.67
N LYS A 258 2.14 3.39 -14.72
CA LYS A 258 3.60 3.58 -14.63
C LYS A 258 4.42 2.50 -15.34
N GLY A 259 3.80 1.37 -15.69
CA GLY A 259 4.50 0.16 -16.13
C GLY A 259 5.39 -0.44 -15.02
N LEU A 260 5.82 -1.69 -15.22
CA LEU A 260 6.68 -2.38 -14.27
C LEU A 260 8.15 -2.01 -14.51
N ARG A 261 8.85 -1.47 -13.52
CA ARG A 261 10.27 -1.05 -13.59
C ARG A 261 11.22 -2.02 -12.92
N LEU A 262 10.82 -2.59 -11.78
CA LEU A 262 11.62 -3.55 -11.04
C LEU A 262 10.75 -4.75 -10.64
N LEU A 263 11.22 -5.94 -10.97
CA LEU A 263 10.64 -7.19 -10.52
C LEU A 263 11.74 -8.09 -9.96
N ASN A 264 11.66 -8.38 -8.66
CA ASN A 264 12.48 -9.38 -8.01
C ASN A 264 11.61 -10.54 -7.48
N LEU A 265 11.79 -11.70 -8.10
CA LEU A 265 11.18 -12.98 -7.75
C LEU A 265 12.25 -14.04 -7.48
N SER A 266 13.44 -13.63 -7.02
CA SER A 266 14.52 -14.54 -6.64
C SER A 266 14.06 -15.52 -5.56
N LYS A 267 14.39 -16.80 -5.72
CA LYS A 267 14.08 -17.86 -4.75
C LYS A 267 12.61 -17.88 -4.33
N THR A 268 11.69 -17.84 -5.30
CA THR A 268 10.24 -17.82 -5.05
C THR A 268 9.53 -19.14 -5.37
N SER A 269 10.28 -20.20 -5.65
CA SER A 269 9.76 -21.49 -6.11
C SER A 269 9.04 -21.40 -7.47
N LEU A 270 9.48 -20.47 -8.33
CA LEU A 270 8.99 -20.39 -9.70
C LEU A 270 9.35 -21.64 -10.49
N THR A 271 8.42 -22.07 -11.33
CA THR A 271 8.55 -23.21 -12.24
C THR A 271 8.59 -22.72 -13.69
N SER A 272 8.96 -23.59 -14.63
CA SER A 272 8.99 -23.25 -16.07
C SER A 272 7.67 -22.65 -16.56
N LYS A 273 6.53 -23.18 -16.08
CA LYS A 273 5.18 -22.65 -16.35
C LYS A 273 4.99 -21.23 -15.84
N GLY A 274 5.51 -20.92 -14.65
CA GLY A 274 5.47 -19.57 -14.08
C GLY A 274 6.25 -18.58 -14.94
N VAL A 275 7.43 -18.98 -15.44
CA VAL A 275 8.23 -18.15 -16.36
C VAL A 275 7.55 -17.98 -17.71
N VAL A 276 6.89 -19.00 -18.26
CA VAL A 276 6.09 -18.87 -19.49
C VAL A 276 5.03 -17.78 -19.31
N SER A 277 4.26 -17.84 -18.21
CA SER A 277 3.20 -16.87 -17.95
C SER A 277 3.73 -15.46 -17.68
N LEU A 278 4.83 -15.33 -16.92
CA LEU A 278 5.56 -14.08 -16.74
C LEU A 278 5.97 -13.48 -18.08
N SER A 279 6.60 -14.28 -18.94
CA SER A 279 7.10 -13.83 -20.24
C SER A 279 5.97 -13.41 -21.17
N GLN A 280 4.86 -14.16 -21.18
CA GLN A 280 3.65 -13.78 -21.92
C GLN A 280 3.09 -12.44 -21.44
N ALA A 281 3.05 -12.22 -20.12
CA ALA A 281 2.59 -10.96 -19.55
C ALA A 281 3.51 -9.79 -19.95
N LEU A 282 4.83 -9.98 -19.91
CA LEU A 282 5.82 -8.98 -20.32
C LEU A 282 5.75 -8.67 -21.83
N CYS A 283 5.50 -9.67 -22.68
CA CYS A 283 5.34 -9.51 -24.12
C CYS A 283 3.97 -8.99 -24.56
N SER A 284 2.98 -8.88 -23.66
CA SER A 284 1.59 -8.60 -24.04
C SER A 284 1.29 -7.15 -24.42
N SER A 285 2.20 -6.20 -24.20
CA SER A 285 2.06 -4.83 -24.71
C SER A 285 3.42 -4.14 -24.94
N ASP A 286 3.48 -3.36 -26.02
CA ASP A 286 4.66 -2.65 -26.50
C ASP A 286 5.16 -1.56 -25.53
N GLU A 287 4.33 -1.11 -24.58
CA GLU A 287 4.74 -0.14 -23.54
C GLU A 287 5.53 -0.82 -22.40
N TYR A 288 5.33 -2.12 -22.15
CA TYR A 288 5.89 -2.82 -21.00
C TYR A 288 7.33 -3.26 -21.21
N SER A 289 7.67 -3.70 -22.43
CA SER A 289 9.04 -4.00 -22.85
C SER A 289 9.99 -2.81 -22.68
N ASN A 290 9.44 -1.59 -22.68
CA ASN A 290 10.20 -0.34 -22.60
C ASN A 290 10.26 0.29 -21.20
N SER A 291 9.66 -0.33 -20.16
CA SER A 291 9.69 0.23 -18.79
C SER A 291 10.47 -0.61 -17.79
N LEU A 292 10.63 -1.91 -18.04
CA LEU A 292 11.33 -2.82 -17.13
C LEU A 292 12.85 -2.59 -17.18
N LEU A 293 13.41 -2.16 -16.04
CA LEU A 293 14.84 -1.86 -15.87
C LEU A 293 15.58 -2.97 -15.13
N HIS A 294 14.90 -3.68 -14.22
CA HIS A 294 15.51 -4.67 -13.35
C HIS A 294 14.64 -5.93 -13.25
N LEU A 295 15.19 -7.06 -13.69
CA LEU A 295 14.58 -8.38 -13.57
C LEU A 295 15.52 -9.34 -12.83
N ASP A 296 15.04 -9.90 -11.72
CA ASP A 296 15.75 -10.94 -10.97
C ASP A 296 14.84 -12.15 -10.78
N LEU A 297 15.22 -13.26 -11.42
CA LEU A 297 14.58 -14.56 -11.33
C LEU A 297 15.52 -15.62 -10.73
N SER A 298 16.63 -15.19 -10.13
CA SER A 298 17.68 -16.06 -9.63
C SER A 298 17.19 -17.08 -8.61
N LYS A 299 17.95 -18.16 -8.42
CA LYS A 299 17.71 -19.21 -7.41
C LYS A 299 16.33 -19.87 -7.54
N ASN A 300 15.78 -19.91 -8.75
CA ASN A 300 14.63 -20.73 -9.11
C ASN A 300 15.12 -21.88 -10.01
N PRO A 301 15.62 -22.99 -9.43
CA PRO A 301 16.25 -24.07 -10.19
C PRO A 301 15.25 -24.74 -11.16
N GLY A 302 15.74 -25.13 -12.33
CA GLY A 302 14.97 -25.77 -13.39
C GLY A 302 13.97 -24.86 -14.11
N VAL A 303 13.94 -23.56 -13.80
CA VAL A 303 12.96 -22.65 -14.40
C VAL A 303 13.29 -22.32 -15.86
N LEU A 304 14.57 -22.41 -16.26
CA LEU A 304 15.06 -22.14 -17.63
C LEU A 304 15.65 -23.37 -18.35
N SER A 305 15.47 -24.58 -17.83
CA SER A 305 16.13 -25.79 -18.34
C SER A 305 15.42 -26.50 -19.50
N GLY A 306 14.31 -25.96 -20.02
CA GLY A 306 13.49 -26.57 -21.08
C GLY A 306 12.96 -25.60 -22.13
N GLU A 307 12.23 -26.11 -23.12
CA GLU A 307 11.67 -25.33 -24.25
C GLU A 307 10.72 -24.20 -23.80
N ASP A 308 10.15 -24.32 -22.60
CA ASP A 308 9.29 -23.33 -21.96
C ASP A 308 9.96 -21.95 -21.77
N ALA A 309 11.30 -21.89 -21.75
CA ALA A 309 12.04 -20.62 -21.63
C ALA A 309 11.99 -19.76 -22.92
N SER A 310 11.48 -20.30 -24.03
CA SER A 310 11.47 -19.63 -25.35
C SER A 310 10.80 -18.25 -25.33
N ASN A 311 9.74 -18.05 -24.53
CA ASN A 311 9.08 -16.74 -24.44
C ASN A 311 9.92 -15.70 -23.70
N LEU A 312 10.67 -16.11 -22.67
CA LEU A 312 11.57 -15.21 -21.95
C LEU A 312 12.72 -14.80 -22.87
N TYR A 313 13.28 -15.75 -23.60
CA TYR A 313 14.31 -15.46 -24.60
C TYR A 313 13.80 -14.57 -25.73
N LEU A 314 12.56 -14.78 -26.19
CA LEU A 314 11.93 -13.89 -27.16
C LEU A 314 11.83 -12.47 -26.62
N PHE A 315 11.35 -12.29 -25.38
CA PHE A 315 11.31 -10.99 -24.70
C PHE A 315 12.70 -10.34 -24.65
N LEU A 316 13.71 -11.07 -24.19
CA LEU A 316 15.09 -10.58 -24.08
C LEU A 316 15.73 -10.25 -25.44
N SER A 317 15.30 -10.90 -26.52
CA SER A 317 15.77 -10.66 -27.87
C SER A 317 15.15 -9.43 -28.55
N GLN A 318 14.00 -8.95 -28.05
CA GLN A 318 13.38 -7.72 -28.53
C GLN A 318 14.05 -6.49 -27.89
N PRO A 319 14.03 -5.32 -28.56
CA PRO A 319 14.44 -4.07 -27.93
C PRO A 319 13.70 -3.85 -26.60
N ASN A 320 14.46 -3.66 -25.52
CA ASN A 320 13.94 -3.46 -24.17
C ASN A 320 14.84 -2.49 -23.38
N CYS A 321 14.42 -2.11 -22.17
CA CYS A 321 15.14 -1.18 -21.30
C CYS A 321 15.86 -1.84 -20.12
N LEU A 322 16.07 -3.15 -20.14
CA LEU A 322 16.71 -3.86 -19.04
C LEU A 322 18.15 -3.38 -18.83
N VAL A 323 18.42 -2.92 -17.61
CA VAL A 323 19.76 -2.52 -17.14
C VAL A 323 20.37 -3.64 -16.29
N HIS A 324 19.53 -4.37 -15.55
CA HIS A 324 19.93 -5.47 -14.68
C HIS A 324 19.11 -6.73 -14.95
N LEU A 325 19.81 -7.84 -15.19
CA LEU A 325 19.23 -9.16 -15.35
C LEU A 325 20.00 -10.17 -14.51
N ASP A 326 19.33 -10.80 -13.54
CA ASP A 326 19.90 -11.92 -12.77
C ASP A 326 19.08 -13.19 -12.99
N LEU A 327 19.73 -14.17 -13.63
CA LEU A 327 19.22 -15.51 -13.88
C LEU A 327 20.10 -16.58 -13.22
N SER A 328 20.94 -16.21 -12.26
CA SER A 328 21.83 -17.15 -11.58
C SER A 328 21.07 -18.27 -10.88
N GLY A 329 21.56 -19.52 -10.97
CA GLY A 329 20.90 -20.66 -10.31
C GLY A 329 19.50 -21.01 -10.86
N THR A 330 19.28 -20.79 -12.15
CA THR A 330 18.02 -21.13 -12.87
C THR A 330 18.15 -22.31 -13.84
N ASP A 331 19.33 -22.95 -13.89
CA ASP A 331 19.71 -23.98 -14.87
C ASP A 331 19.60 -23.49 -16.33
N CYS A 332 19.83 -22.20 -16.57
CA CYS A 332 19.90 -21.59 -17.90
C CYS A 332 21.14 -22.09 -18.67
N SER A 333 20.96 -22.51 -19.93
CA SER A 333 22.07 -22.80 -20.85
C SER A 333 22.72 -21.50 -21.33
N VAL A 334 24.03 -21.37 -21.10
CA VAL A 334 24.84 -20.20 -21.53
C VAL A 334 24.85 -20.06 -23.05
N ASP A 335 24.80 -21.17 -23.80
CA ASP A 335 24.82 -21.16 -25.27
C ASP A 335 23.56 -20.58 -25.91
N SER A 336 22.40 -20.74 -25.26
CA SER A 336 21.10 -20.25 -25.76
C SER A 336 20.90 -18.76 -25.43
N SER A 337 21.34 -18.35 -24.24
CA SER A 337 21.19 -16.98 -23.74
C SER A 337 22.19 -16.00 -24.35
N SER A 338 23.47 -16.40 -24.49
CA SER A 338 24.53 -15.55 -25.04
C SER A 338 24.33 -15.17 -26.52
N ALA A 339 23.72 -16.05 -27.31
CA ALA A 339 23.40 -15.79 -28.72
C ALA A 339 22.20 -14.83 -28.91
N GLN A 340 21.28 -14.77 -27.94
CA GLN A 340 20.02 -14.02 -28.05
C GLN A 340 20.06 -12.67 -27.31
N ILE A 341 20.87 -12.55 -26.25
CA ILE A 341 21.05 -11.30 -25.47
C ILE A 341 22.02 -10.33 -26.18
N ASN A 342 22.93 -10.83 -27.03
CA ASN A 342 23.94 -10.03 -27.73
C ASN A 342 23.38 -9.11 -28.85
N CYS A 343 22.06 -9.05 -29.07
CA CYS A 343 21.51 -8.39 -30.25
C CYS A 343 21.20 -6.89 -30.10
N PHE A 344 20.93 -6.29 -28.93
CA PHE A 344 20.66 -4.83 -28.85
C PHE A 344 20.96 -4.19 -27.48
N HIS A 345 22.04 -3.37 -27.42
CA HIS A 345 22.43 -2.39 -26.37
C HIS A 345 22.53 -2.87 -24.90
N PRO A 346 23.32 -2.21 -24.02
CA PRO A 346 23.97 -2.91 -22.93
C PRO A 346 23.04 -3.12 -21.73
N VAL A 347 22.68 -4.38 -21.48
CA VAL A 347 22.42 -4.82 -20.11
C VAL A 347 23.71 -4.53 -19.35
N SER A 348 23.68 -3.52 -18.48
CA SER A 348 24.88 -3.00 -17.80
C SER A 348 25.47 -4.05 -16.85
N HIS A 349 24.59 -4.86 -16.26
CA HIS A 349 24.93 -5.93 -15.34
C HIS A 349 24.04 -7.15 -15.62
N ALA A 350 24.59 -8.14 -16.34
CA ALA A 350 23.95 -9.44 -16.52
C ALA A 350 24.68 -10.49 -15.68
N ALA A 351 23.99 -11.07 -14.69
CA ALA A 351 24.48 -12.20 -13.92
C ALA A 351 23.82 -13.49 -14.42
N ILE A 352 24.44 -14.17 -15.39
CA ILE A 352 24.04 -15.49 -15.86
C ILE A 352 25.07 -16.49 -15.33
N TRP A 353 24.85 -17.01 -14.12
CA TRP A 353 25.72 -18.02 -13.54
C TRP A 353 25.06 -19.39 -13.64
N GLY A 354 25.50 -20.16 -14.64
CA GLY A 354 25.09 -21.53 -14.91
C GLY A 354 26.26 -22.31 -15.53
N SER A 355 26.99 -23.06 -14.70
CA SER A 355 28.24 -23.78 -15.00
C SER A 355 29.54 -22.95 -15.01
N SER A 356 30.60 -23.60 -14.55
CA SER A 356 31.94 -23.06 -14.27
C SER A 356 32.54 -22.28 -15.43
N GLU A 357 32.99 -21.05 -15.13
CA GLU A 357 33.69 -20.07 -15.99
C GLU A 357 32.81 -19.08 -16.78
N GLY A 358 32.99 -17.79 -16.47
CA GLY A 358 32.67 -16.69 -17.39
C GLY A 358 31.81 -15.58 -16.79
N VAL A 359 32.46 -14.50 -16.33
CA VAL A 359 31.81 -13.19 -16.20
C VAL A 359 31.77 -12.58 -17.60
N LEU A 360 30.59 -12.35 -18.17
CA LEU A 360 30.44 -11.44 -19.30
C LEU A 360 30.35 -10.02 -18.71
N ARG A 361 31.37 -9.20 -19.01
CA ARG A 361 31.45 -7.77 -18.69
C ARG A 361 30.87 -6.94 -19.81
#